data_AF-A0A6J3HFL4-F1
#
_entry.id   AF-A0A6J3HFL4-F1
#
_cell.length_a   1.000
_cell.length_b   1.000
_cell.length_c   1.000
_cell.angle_alpha   90.00
_cell.angle_beta   90.00
_cell.angle_gamma   90.00
#
_symmetry.space_group_name_H-M   'P 1'
#
loop_
_entity.id
_entity.type
_entity.pdbx_description
1 polymer ?
#
loop_
_entity_poly.entity_id
_entity_poly.type
_entity_poly.pdbx_seq_one_letter_code
_entity_poly.pdbx_strand_id
1 'polypeptide(L)'
;IPSTYGAYISFFQCIQSVYISKIISSDRDLLAVVFYGTEKDKNSVNFKNIYVLQELDNPGAKRILELDQFKGQQGQKRFQELMGHGSDYSLSEVLWVCANLFSDVQFKMSHKRIMLFTNEDNPHGNDSAKASRARTKAGDLRDTGIFLDLMHLKKPGGFDISLFYRDIISIAEDEDLRVHFEESSKLEDLLRKVRAKETRKRALSRCALSPGQLPI
;
A
#
# COMPACT_ATOMS: atom_id res chain seq x y z
N ILE A 1 -13.49 3.76 18.65
CA ILE A 1 -13.18 5.18 18.35
C ILE A 1 -11.70 5.53 18.57
N PRO A 2 -11.02 5.14 19.67
CA PRO A 2 -9.58 5.43 19.85
C PRO A 2 -8.68 4.73 18.82
N SER A 3 -9.05 3.51 18.40
CA SER A 3 -8.28 2.68 17.46
C SER A 3 -8.26 3.25 16.04
N THR A 4 -9.39 3.72 15.53
CA THR A 4 -9.51 4.31 14.19
C THR A 4 -8.74 5.63 14.07
N TYR A 5 -8.73 6.43 15.15
CA TYR A 5 -7.97 7.67 15.19
C TYR A 5 -6.45 7.43 15.19
N GLY A 6 -5.98 6.43 15.95
CA GLY A 6 -4.58 6.01 15.96
C GLY A 6 -4.11 5.47 14.60
N ALA A 7 -4.94 4.67 13.93
CA ALA A 7 -4.67 4.16 12.58
C ALA A 7 -4.56 5.29 11.55
N TYR A 8 -5.48 6.26 11.60
CA TYR A 8 -5.48 7.44 10.73
C TYR A 8 -4.20 8.28 10.86
N ILE A 9 -3.81 8.63 12.10
CA ILE A 9 -2.58 9.41 12.32
C ILE A 9 -1.35 8.63 11.83
N SER A 10 -1.28 7.34 12.17
CA SER A 10 -0.14 6.49 11.79
C SER A 10 0.01 6.39 10.27
N PHE A 11 -1.11 6.29 9.55
CA PHE A 11 -1.14 6.28 8.09
C PHE A 11 -0.54 7.57 7.49
N PHE A 12 -1.06 8.74 7.87
CA PHE A 12 -0.57 10.01 7.29
C PHE A 12 0.89 10.31 7.65
N GLN A 13 1.31 10.02 8.88
CA GLN A 13 2.70 10.16 9.28
C GLN A 13 3.63 9.19 8.52
N CYS A 14 3.15 7.97 8.26
CA CYS A 14 3.88 6.97 7.49
C CYS A 14 4.07 7.43 6.04
N ILE A 15 3.00 7.81 5.35
CA ILE A 15 3.08 8.27 3.96
C ILE A 15 3.97 9.51 3.84
N GLN A 16 3.84 10.48 4.72
CA GLN A 16 4.70 11.68 4.71
C GLN A 16 6.17 11.29 4.83
N SER A 17 6.50 10.34 5.71
CA SER A 17 7.86 9.84 5.88
C SER A 17 8.38 9.11 4.63
N VAL A 18 7.53 8.36 3.93
CA VAL A 18 7.88 7.71 2.65
C VAL A 18 8.17 8.76 1.58
N TYR A 19 7.32 9.78 1.44
CA TYR A 19 7.54 10.88 0.50
C TYR A 19 8.88 11.57 0.76
N ILE A 20 9.16 11.94 2.01
CA ILE A 20 10.43 12.58 2.39
C ILE A 20 11.61 11.65 2.10
N SER A 21 11.51 10.37 2.46
CA SER A 21 12.54 9.36 2.18
C SER A 21 12.82 9.23 0.69
N LYS A 22 11.78 9.22 -0.15
CA LYS A 22 11.93 9.12 -1.61
C LYS A 22 12.55 10.36 -2.22
N ILE A 23 12.20 11.56 -1.76
CA ILE A 23 12.87 12.79 -2.20
C ILE A 23 14.37 12.74 -1.92
N ILE A 24 14.78 12.13 -0.80
CA ILE A 24 16.19 12.03 -0.40
C ILE A 24 16.92 10.89 -1.15
N SER A 25 16.24 9.76 -1.40
CA SER A 25 16.89 8.50 -1.80
C SER A 25 16.71 8.08 -3.27
N SER A 26 15.65 8.53 -3.95
CA SER A 26 15.37 8.19 -5.35
C SER A 26 14.43 9.23 -5.98
N ASP A 27 14.99 10.21 -6.67
CA ASP A 27 14.24 11.28 -7.35
C ASP A 27 13.38 10.77 -8.52
N ARG A 28 13.69 9.58 -9.06
CA ARG A 28 12.98 8.97 -10.20
C ARG A 28 11.78 8.10 -9.84
N ASP A 29 11.54 7.85 -8.56
CA ASP A 29 10.40 7.03 -8.15
C ASP A 29 9.10 7.84 -8.27
N LEU A 30 8.04 7.22 -8.79
CA LEU A 30 6.72 7.83 -8.88
C LEU A 30 5.85 7.36 -7.71
N LEU A 31 5.15 8.29 -7.06
CA LEU A 31 4.25 8.01 -5.94
C LEU A 31 2.83 8.46 -6.25
N ALA A 32 1.86 7.67 -5.77
CA ALA A 32 0.44 7.95 -5.85
C ALA A 32 -0.22 7.72 -4.49
N VAL A 33 -1.33 8.41 -4.25
CA VAL A 33 -2.15 8.27 -3.03
C VAL A 33 -3.60 8.09 -3.44
N VAL A 34 -4.16 6.93 -3.08
CA VAL A 34 -5.54 6.53 -3.37
C VAL A 34 -6.24 6.16 -2.07
N PHE A 35 -7.44 6.69 -1.88
CA PHE A 35 -8.34 6.35 -0.78
C PHE A 35 -9.52 5.53 -1.30
N TYR A 36 -10.03 4.63 -0.46
CA TYR A 36 -11.23 3.83 -0.73
C TYR A 36 -12.16 3.84 0.49
N GLY A 37 -13.44 3.51 0.29
CA GLY A 37 -14.47 3.63 1.32
C GLY A 37 -14.83 5.08 1.66
N THR A 38 -14.55 5.99 0.71
CA THR A 38 -14.89 7.42 0.77
C THR A 38 -16.32 7.64 0.27
N GLU A 39 -17.00 8.72 0.67
CA GLU A 39 -18.33 9.03 0.13
C GLU A 39 -18.24 9.64 -1.27
N LYS A 40 -17.20 10.44 -1.53
CA LYS A 40 -16.94 11.04 -2.84
C LYS A 40 -16.01 10.16 -3.66
N ASP A 41 -16.27 10.10 -4.97
CA ASP A 41 -15.40 9.42 -5.92
C ASP A 41 -14.61 10.41 -6.79
N LYS A 42 -13.37 10.04 -7.12
CA LYS A 42 -12.50 10.75 -8.06
C LYS A 42 -11.52 9.75 -8.68
N ASN A 43 -11.88 9.19 -9.83
CA ASN A 43 -11.03 8.27 -10.60
C ASN A 43 -11.46 8.28 -12.09
N SER A 44 -10.60 7.77 -12.97
CA SER A 44 -10.77 7.85 -14.43
C SER A 44 -12.01 7.10 -14.97
N VAL A 45 -12.57 6.16 -14.21
CA VAL A 45 -13.67 5.29 -14.62
C VAL A 45 -14.93 5.46 -13.79
N ASN A 46 -14.99 6.48 -12.93
CA ASN A 46 -16.13 6.79 -12.06
C ASN A 46 -16.60 5.62 -11.18
N PHE A 47 -15.68 4.74 -10.76
CA PHE A 47 -16.00 3.74 -9.74
C PHE A 47 -16.32 4.44 -8.42
N LYS A 48 -17.32 3.92 -7.71
CA LYS A 48 -17.82 4.55 -6.49
C LYS A 48 -16.86 4.37 -5.33
N ASN A 49 -16.87 5.36 -4.44
CA ASN A 49 -16.17 5.33 -3.16
C ASN A 49 -14.65 5.21 -3.24
N ILE A 50 -14.06 5.50 -4.40
CA ILE A 50 -12.61 5.50 -4.67
C ILE A 50 -12.16 6.91 -5.06
N TYR A 51 -11.23 7.45 -4.30
CA TYR A 51 -10.72 8.81 -4.46
C TYR A 51 -9.20 8.82 -4.69
N VAL A 52 -8.78 9.15 -5.91
CA VAL A 52 -7.38 9.37 -6.28
C VAL A 52 -7.01 10.81 -5.86
N LEU A 53 -6.33 10.93 -4.72
CA LEU A 53 -5.83 12.22 -4.24
C LEU A 53 -4.67 12.68 -5.13
N GLN A 54 -3.67 11.81 -5.32
CA GLN A 54 -2.48 12.07 -6.13
C GLN A 54 -2.26 10.93 -7.12
N GLU A 55 -2.17 11.25 -8.41
CA GLU A 55 -1.75 10.32 -9.46
C GLU A 55 -0.24 10.05 -9.39
N LEU A 56 0.24 9.01 -10.10
CA LEU A 56 1.66 8.65 -10.13
C LEU A 56 2.51 9.76 -10.76
N ASP A 57 3.38 10.34 -9.95
CA ASP A 57 4.31 11.40 -10.35
C ASP A 57 5.45 11.48 -9.34
N ASN A 58 6.48 12.27 -9.65
CA ASN A 58 7.61 12.48 -8.75
C ASN A 58 7.16 13.11 -7.42
N PRO A 59 7.76 12.70 -6.28
CA PRO A 59 7.46 13.32 -5.01
C PRO A 59 7.96 14.78 -4.99
N GLY A 60 7.23 15.66 -4.31
CA GLY A 60 7.59 17.08 -4.25
C GLY A 60 6.95 17.81 -3.07
N ALA A 61 7.45 19.02 -2.79
CA ALA A 61 7.03 19.81 -1.63
C ALA A 61 5.51 20.09 -1.62
N LYS A 62 4.90 20.37 -2.78
CA LYS A 62 3.45 20.61 -2.88
C LYS A 62 2.62 19.38 -2.49
N ARG A 63 3.07 18.18 -2.90
CA ARG A 63 2.41 16.91 -2.58
C ARG A 63 2.51 16.57 -1.10
N ILE A 64 3.66 16.88 -0.48
CA ILE A 64 3.83 16.75 0.98
C ILE A 64 2.93 17.73 1.72
N LEU A 65 2.85 18.98 1.27
CA LEU A 65 2.00 20.00 1.88
C LEU A 65 0.51 19.63 1.78
N GLU A 66 0.07 19.04 0.67
CA GLU A 66 -1.29 18.52 0.52
C GLU A 66 -1.58 17.40 1.53
N LEU A 67 -0.65 16.47 1.73
CA LEU A 67 -0.79 15.41 2.73
C LEU A 67 -0.81 15.96 4.17
N ASP A 68 -0.06 17.02 4.45
CA ASP A 68 0.01 17.65 5.77
C ASP A 68 -1.32 18.28 6.18
N GLN A 69 -2.15 18.71 5.21
CA GLN A 69 -3.50 19.23 5.45
C GLN A 69 -4.44 18.22 6.12
N PHE A 70 -4.13 16.92 6.01
CA PHE A 70 -4.94 15.83 6.57
C PHE A 70 -4.39 15.32 7.91
N LYS A 71 -3.31 15.92 8.43
CA LYS A 71 -2.65 15.47 9.67
C LYS A 71 -3.38 15.93 10.93
N GLY A 72 -3.41 15.07 11.95
CA GLY A 72 -3.97 15.38 13.27
C GLY A 72 -5.50 15.53 13.27
N GLN A 73 -6.04 16.05 14.38
CA GLN A 73 -7.51 16.11 14.58
C GLN A 73 -8.19 17.04 13.58
N GLN A 74 -7.58 18.20 13.31
CA GLN A 74 -8.13 19.17 12.36
C GLN A 74 -8.08 18.61 10.93
N GLY A 75 -6.98 17.96 10.56
CA GLY A 75 -6.85 17.32 9.26
C GLY A 75 -7.82 16.15 9.06
N GLN A 76 -8.16 15.41 10.11
CA GLN A 76 -9.20 14.38 10.03
C GLN A 76 -10.58 14.96 9.70
N LYS A 77 -10.98 16.05 10.36
CA LYS A 77 -12.25 16.74 10.04
C LYS A 77 -12.25 17.19 8.58
N ARG A 78 -11.15 17.78 8.13
CA ARG A 78 -10.98 18.20 6.74
C ARG A 78 -11.07 17.02 5.77
N PHE A 79 -10.47 15.88 6.10
CA PHE A 79 -10.60 14.65 5.30
C PHE A 79 -12.06 14.20 5.18
N GLN A 80 -12.79 14.19 6.30
CA GLN A 80 -14.20 13.83 6.32
C GLN A 80 -15.06 14.80 5.50
N GLU A 81 -14.83 16.11 5.61
CA GLU A 81 -15.55 17.12 4.82
C GLU A 81 -15.23 17.02 3.31
N LEU A 82 -13.95 16.75 2.98
CA LEU A 82 -13.50 16.69 1.60
C LEU A 82 -13.93 15.42 0.90
N MET A 83 -13.83 14.24 1.53
CA MET A 83 -14.00 12.94 0.88
C MET A 83 -15.11 12.07 1.51
N GLY A 84 -15.49 12.31 2.76
CA GLY A 84 -16.35 11.42 3.53
C GLY A 84 -15.65 10.10 3.89
N HIS A 85 -16.33 9.25 4.67
CA HIS A 85 -15.76 7.97 5.11
C HIS A 85 -16.83 6.94 5.48
N GLY A 86 -16.47 5.65 5.47
CA GLY A 86 -17.36 4.57 5.93
C GLY A 86 -18.41 4.16 4.91
N SER A 87 -18.22 4.50 3.64
CA SER A 87 -19.07 4.02 2.55
C SER A 87 -18.71 2.59 2.16
N ASP A 88 -19.68 1.88 1.58
CA ASP A 88 -19.44 0.56 0.96
C ASP A 88 -18.41 0.69 -0.17
N TYR A 89 -17.69 -0.40 -0.45
CA TYR A 89 -16.67 -0.42 -1.50
C TYR A 89 -16.49 -1.84 -2.06
N SER A 90 -15.82 -1.94 -3.20
CA SER A 90 -15.41 -3.19 -3.82
C SER A 90 -13.90 -3.20 -3.96
N LEU A 91 -13.20 -4.09 -3.25
CA LEU A 91 -11.74 -4.12 -3.32
C LEU A 91 -11.26 -4.47 -4.74
N SER A 92 -12.04 -5.24 -5.51
CA SER A 92 -11.73 -5.50 -6.92
C SER A 92 -11.69 -4.22 -7.77
N GLU A 93 -12.61 -3.27 -7.52
CA GLU A 93 -12.63 -1.97 -8.21
C GLU A 93 -11.46 -1.09 -7.75
N VAL A 94 -11.16 -1.08 -6.44
CA VAL A 94 -10.00 -0.37 -5.88
C VAL A 94 -8.71 -0.83 -6.55
N LEU A 95 -8.50 -2.15 -6.62
CA LEU A 95 -7.33 -2.75 -7.26
C LEU A 95 -7.27 -2.44 -8.76
N TRP A 96 -8.42 -2.38 -9.42
CA TRP A 96 -8.51 -1.97 -10.82
C TRP A 96 -8.03 -0.53 -11.02
N VAL A 97 -8.52 0.42 -10.20
CA VAL A 97 -8.11 1.83 -10.29
C VAL A 97 -6.60 1.95 -10.07
N CYS A 98 -6.05 1.26 -9.06
CA CYS A 98 -4.61 1.25 -8.82
C CYS A 98 -3.81 0.67 -10.00
N ALA A 99 -4.33 -0.38 -10.67
CA ALA A 99 -3.71 -0.93 -11.87
C ALA A 99 -3.71 0.07 -13.03
N ASN A 100 -4.81 0.81 -13.19
CA ASN A 100 -4.94 1.81 -14.25
C ASN A 100 -3.94 2.94 -14.08
N LEU A 101 -3.69 3.39 -12.85
CA LEU A 101 -2.66 4.40 -12.57
C LEU A 101 -1.29 4.00 -13.13
N PHE A 102 -0.91 2.72 -13.02
CA PHE A 102 0.35 2.25 -13.61
C PHE A 102 0.35 2.20 -15.14
N SER A 103 -0.83 2.13 -15.76
CA SER A 103 -0.97 2.06 -17.21
C SER A 103 -0.92 3.45 -17.86
N ASP A 104 -1.33 4.48 -17.12
CA ASP A 104 -1.33 5.88 -17.56
C ASP A 104 0.07 6.51 -17.59
N VAL A 105 1.07 5.85 -16.99
CA VAL A 105 2.46 6.33 -16.95
C VAL A 105 3.15 6.12 -18.30
N GLN A 106 3.66 7.20 -18.90
CA GLN A 106 4.31 7.19 -20.22
C GLN A 106 5.71 6.56 -20.24
N PHE A 107 6.33 6.36 -19.09
CA PHE A 107 7.69 5.80 -18.98
C PHE A 107 7.68 4.34 -18.53
N LYS A 108 8.67 3.57 -18.98
CA LYS A 108 8.86 2.19 -18.50
C LYS A 108 9.19 2.17 -17.01
N MET A 109 8.23 1.73 -16.20
CA MET A 109 8.45 1.46 -14.79
C MET A 109 9.15 0.12 -14.62
N SER A 110 10.26 0.11 -13.89
CA SER A 110 11.00 -1.12 -13.60
C SER A 110 10.20 -2.06 -12.69
N HIS A 111 9.51 -1.53 -11.68
CA HIS A 111 8.65 -2.31 -10.79
C HIS A 111 7.43 -1.50 -10.39
N LYS A 112 6.32 -2.19 -10.17
CA LYS A 112 5.03 -1.63 -9.79
C LYS A 112 4.62 -2.24 -8.44
N ARG A 113 4.27 -1.42 -7.46
CA ARG A 113 3.95 -1.88 -6.10
C ARG A 113 2.80 -1.07 -5.52
N ILE A 114 1.83 -1.78 -4.93
CA ILE A 114 0.70 -1.22 -4.18
C ILE A 114 0.94 -1.57 -2.72
N MET A 115 0.96 -0.56 -1.85
CA MET A 115 0.97 -0.75 -0.39
C MET A 115 -0.43 -0.48 0.16
N LEU A 116 -1.12 -1.53 0.58
CA LEU A 116 -2.47 -1.46 1.13
C LEU A 116 -2.43 -1.25 2.64
N PHE A 117 -2.84 -0.08 3.11
CA PHE A 117 -3.01 0.19 4.53
C PHE A 117 -4.46 -0.06 4.94
N THR A 118 -4.67 -0.88 5.96
CA THR A 118 -6.00 -1.21 6.46
C THR A 118 -5.95 -1.79 7.87
N ASN A 119 -7.01 -1.59 8.64
CA ASN A 119 -7.25 -2.28 9.91
C ASN A 119 -8.46 -3.23 9.82
N GLU A 120 -8.98 -3.49 8.61
CA GLU A 120 -10.06 -4.45 8.36
C GLU A 120 -9.48 -5.70 7.71
N ASP A 121 -9.58 -6.84 8.41
CA ASP A 121 -9.01 -8.13 8.03
C ASP A 121 -9.95 -8.99 7.17
N ASN A 122 -11.26 -8.72 7.19
CA ASN A 122 -12.24 -9.40 6.35
C ASN A 122 -13.24 -8.43 5.68
N PRO A 123 -12.79 -7.60 4.73
CA PRO A 123 -13.58 -6.49 4.18
C PRO A 123 -14.86 -6.89 3.43
N HIS A 124 -14.95 -8.12 2.93
CA HIS A 124 -16.11 -8.63 2.17
C HIS A 124 -16.71 -9.89 2.81
N GLY A 125 -16.59 -10.04 4.13
CA GLY A 125 -17.04 -11.26 4.83
C GLY A 125 -18.52 -11.58 4.68
N ASN A 126 -19.34 -10.58 4.34
CA ASN A 126 -20.78 -10.70 4.10
C ASN A 126 -21.16 -10.78 2.60
N ASP A 127 -20.21 -10.66 1.68
CA ASP A 127 -20.44 -10.66 0.24
C ASP A 127 -19.38 -11.52 -0.47
N SER A 128 -19.73 -12.80 -0.67
CA SER A 128 -18.84 -13.78 -1.31
C SER A 128 -18.50 -13.43 -2.75
N ALA A 129 -19.38 -12.71 -3.47
CA ALA A 129 -19.15 -12.30 -4.84
C ALA A 129 -18.08 -11.19 -4.90
N LYS A 130 -18.18 -10.16 -4.03
CA LYS A 130 -17.12 -9.14 -3.90
C LYS A 130 -15.80 -9.76 -3.45
N ALA A 131 -15.84 -10.67 -2.49
CA ALA A 131 -14.63 -11.37 -2.02
C ALA A 131 -13.95 -12.16 -3.14
N SER A 132 -14.72 -12.93 -3.93
CA SER A 132 -14.21 -13.69 -5.06
C SER A 132 -13.58 -12.79 -6.12
N ARG A 133 -14.28 -11.72 -6.54
CA ARG A 133 -13.76 -10.75 -7.53
C ARG A 133 -12.47 -10.08 -7.05
N ALA A 134 -12.36 -9.77 -5.75
CA ALA A 134 -11.16 -9.18 -5.20
C ALA A 134 -9.95 -10.13 -5.27
N ARG A 135 -10.14 -11.42 -4.96
CA ARG A 135 -9.08 -12.44 -5.11
C ARG A 135 -8.65 -12.62 -6.56
N THR A 136 -9.61 -12.74 -7.49
CA THR A 136 -9.31 -12.82 -8.93
C THR A 136 -8.50 -11.61 -9.39
N LYS A 137 -8.94 -10.40 -9.02
CA LYS A 137 -8.24 -9.17 -9.42
C LYS A 137 -6.83 -9.09 -8.84
N ALA A 138 -6.62 -9.54 -7.60
CA ALA A 138 -5.30 -9.61 -7.00
C ALA A 138 -4.38 -10.61 -7.74
N GLY A 139 -4.93 -11.73 -8.21
CA GLY A 139 -4.25 -12.67 -9.13
C GLY A 139 -3.80 -11.97 -10.41
N ASP A 140 -4.71 -11.27 -11.09
CA ASP A 140 -4.39 -10.52 -12.32
C ASP A 140 -3.27 -9.47 -12.10
N LEU A 141 -3.26 -8.80 -10.94
CA LEU A 141 -2.18 -7.86 -10.58
C LEU A 141 -0.83 -8.56 -10.50
N ARG A 142 -0.78 -9.72 -9.86
CA ARG A 142 0.44 -10.52 -9.75
C ARG A 142 0.93 -10.96 -11.13
N ASP A 143 0.03 -11.44 -11.98
CA ASP A 143 0.36 -11.91 -13.33
C ASP A 143 0.86 -10.77 -14.24
N THR A 144 0.43 -9.54 -13.97
CA THR A 144 0.92 -8.32 -14.65
C THR A 144 2.19 -7.72 -14.01
N GLY A 145 2.78 -8.38 -13.02
CA GLY A 145 4.00 -7.94 -12.34
C GLY A 145 3.81 -6.78 -11.36
N ILE A 146 2.57 -6.55 -10.89
CA ILE A 146 2.25 -5.57 -9.85
C ILE A 146 2.24 -6.28 -8.50
N PHE A 147 3.12 -5.85 -7.61
CA PHE A 147 3.22 -6.40 -6.25
C PHE A 147 2.23 -5.74 -5.32
N LEU A 148 1.49 -6.53 -4.54
CA LEU A 148 0.57 -6.03 -3.52
C LEU A 148 1.08 -6.41 -2.13
N ASP A 149 1.41 -5.39 -1.35
CA ASP A 149 1.86 -5.51 0.03
C ASP A 149 0.80 -5.03 1.01
N LEU A 150 0.47 -5.87 1.98
CA LEU A 150 -0.40 -5.49 3.09
C LEU A 150 0.40 -4.81 4.21
N MET A 151 -0.02 -3.60 4.56
CA MET A 151 0.40 -2.82 5.73
C MET A 151 -0.71 -2.81 6.77
N HIS A 152 -0.97 -3.97 7.40
CA HIS A 152 -2.07 -4.12 8.34
C HIS A 152 -1.80 -3.41 9.67
N LEU A 153 -2.81 -2.66 10.11
CA LEU A 153 -2.81 -1.82 11.30
C LEU A 153 -3.55 -2.54 12.44
N LYS A 154 -3.23 -2.16 13.68
CA LYS A 154 -3.86 -2.75 14.87
C LYS A 154 -5.40 -2.65 14.83
N LYS A 155 -6.07 -3.79 14.99
CA LYS A 155 -7.52 -3.93 15.13
C LYS A 155 -7.85 -4.42 16.55
N PRO A 156 -8.95 -3.95 17.19
CA PRO A 156 -9.42 -4.55 18.43
C PRO A 156 -9.75 -6.03 18.22
N GLY A 157 -9.12 -6.93 18.97
CA GLY A 157 -9.24 -8.38 18.76
C GLY A 157 -8.17 -8.99 17.87
N GLY A 158 -7.24 -8.18 17.33
CA GLY A 158 -6.17 -8.62 16.43
C GLY A 158 -6.58 -8.54 14.95
N PHE A 159 -5.59 -8.69 14.08
CA PHE A 159 -5.75 -8.73 12.62
C PHE A 159 -5.42 -10.12 12.09
N ASP A 160 -6.41 -10.84 11.56
CA ASP A 160 -6.21 -12.19 11.02
C ASP A 160 -6.08 -12.20 9.49
N ILE A 161 -4.84 -12.33 9.03
CA ILE A 161 -4.49 -12.39 7.59
C ILE A 161 -5.15 -13.60 6.89
N SER A 162 -5.39 -14.69 7.62
CA SER A 162 -5.87 -15.95 7.06
C SER A 162 -7.31 -15.87 6.53
N LEU A 163 -8.10 -14.90 7.01
CA LEU A 163 -9.51 -14.74 6.63
C LEU A 163 -9.70 -14.30 5.17
N PHE A 164 -8.79 -13.47 4.67
CA PHE A 164 -8.97 -12.83 3.37
C PHE A 164 -7.67 -12.51 2.63
N TYR A 165 -6.71 -11.87 3.30
CA TYR A 165 -5.52 -11.33 2.62
C TYR A 165 -4.45 -12.36 2.27
N ARG A 166 -4.50 -13.56 2.85
CA ARG A 166 -3.57 -14.66 2.53
C ARG A 166 -3.48 -14.93 1.02
N ASP A 167 -4.60 -14.86 0.31
CA ASP A 167 -4.68 -15.14 -1.13
C ASP A 167 -4.47 -13.89 -2.00
N ILE A 168 -4.33 -12.71 -1.38
CA ILE A 168 -4.26 -11.41 -2.08
C ILE A 168 -2.85 -10.83 -2.08
N ILE A 169 -2.09 -11.04 -1.01
CA ILE A 169 -0.72 -10.52 -0.91
C ILE A 169 0.22 -11.25 -1.87
N SER A 170 1.15 -10.50 -2.48
CA SER A 170 2.20 -11.10 -3.30
C SER A 170 3.24 -11.76 -2.40
N ILE A 171 3.19 -13.08 -2.29
CA ILE A 171 4.26 -13.88 -1.67
C ILE A 171 5.32 -14.09 -2.76
N ALA A 172 6.51 -13.49 -2.61
CA ALA A 172 7.60 -13.76 -3.53
C ALA A 172 8.06 -15.22 -3.32
N GLU A 173 8.15 -15.99 -4.41
CA GLU A 173 8.58 -17.40 -4.38
C GLU A 173 10.02 -17.59 -3.84
N ASP A 174 10.84 -16.53 -3.87
CA ASP A 174 12.23 -16.49 -3.38
C ASP A 174 12.38 -16.02 -1.92
N GLU A 175 11.30 -15.66 -1.23
CA GLU A 175 11.35 -15.33 0.20
C GLU A 175 10.98 -16.55 1.04
N ASP A 176 11.98 -17.35 1.39
CA ASP A 176 12.00 -18.22 2.59
C ASP A 176 11.71 -17.47 3.92
N LEU A 177 11.36 -16.19 3.85
CA LEU A 177 10.93 -15.35 4.94
C LEU A 177 9.40 -15.31 4.96
N ARG A 178 8.81 -16.37 5.53
CA ARG A 178 7.44 -16.37 6.09
C ARG A 178 7.26 -15.38 7.25
N VAL A 179 8.02 -14.29 7.28
CA VAL A 179 7.87 -13.22 8.26
C VAL A 179 6.73 -12.35 7.77
N HIS A 180 5.50 -12.86 7.89
CA HIS A 180 4.36 -11.97 7.96
C HIS A 180 4.63 -11.03 9.12
N PHE A 181 4.83 -9.76 8.79
CA PHE A 181 5.01 -8.76 9.81
C PHE A 181 3.83 -8.82 10.78
N GLU A 182 4.07 -8.68 12.08
CA GLU A 182 2.95 -8.57 13.04
C GLU A 182 2.11 -7.34 12.74
N GLU A 183 0.95 -7.14 13.39
CA GLU A 183 0.20 -5.90 13.23
C GLU A 183 1.01 -4.67 13.67
N SER A 184 0.91 -3.57 12.92
CA SER A 184 1.58 -2.33 13.31
C SER A 184 0.78 -1.61 14.39
N SER A 185 1.26 -1.67 15.63
CA SER A 185 0.67 -0.92 16.76
C SER A 185 1.29 0.48 16.95
N LYS A 186 2.54 0.66 16.49
CA LYS A 186 3.28 1.93 16.56
C LYS A 186 3.70 2.40 15.18
N LEU A 187 3.85 3.72 15.03
CA LEU A 187 4.34 4.35 13.81
C LEU A 187 5.73 3.81 13.40
N GLU A 188 6.63 3.63 14.37
CA GLU A 188 8.00 3.15 14.10
C GLU A 188 8.02 1.77 13.46
N ASP A 189 7.17 0.86 13.92
CA ASP A 189 7.04 -0.47 13.35
C ASP A 189 6.48 -0.41 11.93
N LEU A 190 5.46 0.43 11.71
CA LEU A 190 4.89 0.66 10.38
C LEU A 190 5.94 1.22 9.42
N LEU A 191 6.69 2.24 9.85
CA LEU A 191 7.79 2.84 9.07
C LEU A 191 8.88 1.81 8.74
N ARG A 192 9.23 0.95 9.70
CA ARG A 192 10.24 -0.11 9.48
C ARG A 192 9.78 -1.09 8.40
N LYS A 193 8.52 -1.54 8.46
CA LYS A 193 7.92 -2.45 7.48
C LYS A 193 7.86 -1.84 6.09
N VAL A 194 7.41 -0.59 6.03
CA VAL A 194 7.33 0.14 4.77
C VAL A 194 8.72 0.31 4.17
N ARG A 195 9.72 0.76 4.94
CA ARG A 195 11.12 0.89 4.46
C ARG A 195 11.73 -0.44 3.99
N ALA A 196 11.44 -1.53 4.70
CA ALA A 196 11.91 -2.86 4.35
C ALA A 196 11.36 -3.35 3.00
N LYS A 197 10.13 -2.95 2.65
CA LYS A 197 9.47 -3.29 1.38
C LYS A 197 9.66 -2.25 0.28
N GLU A 198 9.94 -1.01 0.66
CA GLU A 198 10.18 0.12 -0.24
C GLU A 198 11.49 -0.03 -1.03
N THR A 199 12.55 -0.49 -0.36
CA THR A 199 13.89 -0.57 -0.93
C THR A 199 14.17 -1.95 -1.51
N ARG A 200 14.64 -1.99 -2.76
CA ARG A 200 15.05 -3.25 -3.39
C ARG A 200 16.46 -3.61 -2.99
N LYS A 201 16.73 -4.92 -2.85
CA LYS A 201 18.10 -5.44 -2.79
C LYS A 201 18.83 -5.02 -4.07
N ARG A 202 19.88 -4.22 -3.93
CA ARG A 202 20.81 -3.87 -5.02
C ARG A 202 22.15 -4.53 -4.69
N ALA A 203 22.52 -5.55 -5.46
CA ALA A 203 23.83 -6.15 -5.32
C ALA A 203 24.89 -5.12 -5.73
N LEU A 204 25.85 -4.85 -4.85
CA LEU A 204 26.99 -3.98 -5.18
C LEU A 204 27.89 -4.63 -6.24
N SER A 205 28.09 -5.95 -6.11
CA SER A 205 28.80 -6.78 -7.07
C SER A 205 28.30 -8.24 -6.95
N ARG A 206 28.54 -9.04 -7.98
CA ARG A 206 28.35 -10.50 -7.94
C ARG A 206 29.72 -11.14 -8.10
N CYS A 207 30.20 -11.81 -7.06
CA CYS A 207 31.50 -12.46 -7.04
C CYS A 207 31.31 -13.98 -6.96
N ALA A 208 32.12 -14.73 -7.70
CA ALA A 208 32.19 -16.17 -7.54
C ALA A 208 33.01 -16.51 -6.29
N LEU A 209 32.42 -17.25 -5.35
CA LEU A 209 33.11 -17.83 -4.21
C LEU A 209 33.46 -19.27 -4.55
N SER A 210 34.73 -19.53 -4.91
CA SER A 210 35.24 -20.88 -5.08
C SER A 210 35.82 -21.38 -3.76
N PRO A 211 35.36 -22.50 -3.18
CA PRO A 211 36.11 -23.17 -2.12
C PRO A 211 37.46 -23.59 -2.70
N GLY A 212 38.55 -23.21 -2.03
CA GLY A 212 39.90 -23.47 -2.52
C GLY A 212 40.11 -24.95 -2.84
N GLN A 213 40.83 -25.24 -3.93
CA GLN A 213 41.25 -26.60 -4.23
C GLN A 213 42.14 -27.10 -3.09
N LEU A 214 41.69 -28.13 -2.36
CA LEU A 214 42.55 -28.86 -1.44
C LEU A 214 43.63 -29.57 -2.27
N PRO A 215 44.92 -29.40 -1.94
CA PRO A 215 45.97 -30.16 -2.61
C PRO A 215 45.75 -31.65 -2.36
N ILE A 216 45.81 -32.43 -3.46
CA ILE A 216 45.73 -33.90 -3.48
C ILE A 216 47.04 -34.48 -2.94
#